data_AF-A0A7Y7WTJ8-F1
#
_entry.id   AF-A0A7Y7WTJ8-F1
#
_cell.length_a   1.000
_cell.length_b   1.000
_cell.length_c   1.000
_cell.angle_alpha   90.00
_cell.angle_beta   90.00
_cell.angle_gamma   90.00
#
_symmetry.space_group_name_H-M   'P 1'
#
loop_
_entity.id
_entity.type
_entity.pdbx_description
1 polymer ?
#
loop_
_entity_poly.entity_id
_entity_poly.type
_entity_poly.pdbx_seq_one_letter_code
_entity_poly.pdbx_strand_id
1 'polypeptide(L)' 'MKTTKNAAKAAMIAKFTTEAMSLAAVGVSENQRRFLKVGLNRGKELEPAGVLAGARS' A
#
# COMPACT_ATOMS: atom_id res chain seq x y z
N MET A 1 19.91 -19.89 17.03
CA MET A 1 18.87 -20.25 16.01
C MET A 1 17.76 -19.19 15.83
N LYS A 2 17.94 -17.91 16.23
CA LYS A 2 16.93 -16.83 16.07
C LYS A 2 17.17 -15.91 14.87
N THR A 3 18.41 -15.78 14.41
CA THR A 3 18.82 -14.91 13.30
C THR A 3 18.36 -15.43 11.93
N THR A 4 18.33 -16.74 11.75
CA THR A 4 17.99 -17.40 10.47
C THR A 4 16.51 -17.26 10.10
N LYS A 5 15.58 -17.28 11.07
CA LYS A 5 14.14 -17.05 10.81
C LYS A 5 13.86 -15.61 10.37
N ASN A 6 14.56 -14.63 10.94
CA ASN A 6 14.41 -13.23 10.56
C ASN A 6 14.93 -12.96 9.15
N ALA A 7 16.04 -13.60 8.76
CA ALA A 7 16.56 -13.53 7.40
C ALA A 7 15.61 -14.14 6.36
N ALA A 8 15.02 -15.30 6.65
CA ALA A 8 14.02 -15.93 5.78
C ALA A 8 12.77 -15.06 5.60
N LYS A 9 12.29 -14.43 6.69
CA LYS A 9 11.16 -13.49 6.63
C LYS A 9 11.49 -12.25 5.80
N ALA A 10 12.68 -11.68 5.97
CA ALA A 10 13.13 -10.53 5.19
C ALA A 10 13.24 -10.85 3.69
N ALA A 11 13.77 -12.02 3.33
CA ALA A 11 13.84 -12.49 1.95
C ALA A 11 12.45 -12.68 1.34
N MET A 12 11.51 -13.22 2.11
CA MET A 12 10.11 -13.38 1.69
C MET A 12 9.42 -12.04 1.46
N ILE A 13 9.62 -11.06 2.35
CA ILE A 13 9.11 -9.69 2.17
C ILE A 13 9.67 -9.10 0.88
N ALA A 14 11.00 -9.14 0.69
CA ALA A 14 11.64 -8.59 -0.51
C ALA A 14 11.05 -9.19 -1.79
N LYS A 15 10.91 -10.52 -1.85
CA LYS A 15 10.31 -11.23 -2.99
C LYS A 15 8.89 -10.73 -3.30
N PHE A 16 8.02 -10.68 -2.29
CA PHE A 16 6.63 -10.23 -2.49
C PHE A 16 6.54 -8.75 -2.84
N THR A 17 7.46 -7.93 -2.34
CA THR A 17 7.50 -6.50 -2.69
C THR A 17 7.87 -6.32 -4.15
N THR A 18 8.89 -7.03 -4.64
CA THR A 18 9.28 -7.03 -6.05
C THR A 18 8.14 -7.54 -6.95
N GLU A 19 7.46 -8.61 -6.55
CA GLU A 19 6.33 -9.16 -7.31
C GLU A 19 5.16 -8.17 -7.38
N ALA A 20 4.81 -7.54 -6.26
CA ALA A 20 3.79 -6.49 -6.23
C ALA A 20 4.16 -5.28 -7.11
N MET A 21 5.43 -4.86 -7.10
CA MET A 21 5.92 -3.78 -7.97
C MET A 21 5.85 -4.18 -9.44
N SER A 22 6.23 -5.40 -9.81
CA SER A 22 6.11 -5.89 -11.18
C SER A 22 4.66 -5.98 -11.65
N LEU A 23 3.75 -6.45 -10.79
CA LEU A 23 2.32 -6.47 -11.07
C LEU A 23 1.73 -5.07 -11.21
N ALA A 24 2.19 -4.12 -10.39
CA ALA A 24 1.82 -2.71 -10.50
C ALA A 24 2.46 -2.00 -11.71
N ALA A 25 3.61 -2.51 -12.19
CA ALA A 25 4.30 -2.02 -13.38
C ALA A 25 3.59 -2.40 -14.68
N VAL A 26 2.72 -3.42 -14.65
CA VAL A 26 1.68 -3.61 -15.68
C VAL A 26 0.70 -2.46 -15.52
N GLY A 27 1.04 -1.34 -16.17
CA GLY A 27 0.65 0.00 -15.77
C GLY A 27 -0.80 0.15 -15.34
N VAL A 28 -0.99 0.80 -14.18
CA VAL A 28 -2.30 1.23 -13.70
C VAL A 28 -2.97 2.06 -14.79
N SER A 29 -4.09 1.56 -15.32
CA SER A 29 -4.84 2.25 -16.39
C SER A 29 -5.30 3.61 -15.91
N GLU A 30 -5.55 4.54 -16.83
CA GLU A 30 -6.04 5.87 -16.49
C GLU A 30 -7.33 5.81 -15.65
N ASN A 31 -8.21 4.85 -15.96
CA ASN A 31 -9.43 4.59 -15.19
C ASN A 31 -9.14 4.14 -13.76
N GLN A 32 -8.17 3.25 -13.56
CA GLN A 32 -7.76 2.80 -12.23
C GLN A 32 -7.13 3.96 -11.43
N ARG A 33 -6.29 4.80 -12.07
CA ARG A 33 -5.74 6.01 -11.44
C ARG A 33 -6.85 6.98 -11.03
N ARG A 34 -7.83 7.19 -11.91
CA ARG A 34 -8.97 8.06 -11.63
C ARG A 34 -9.82 7.52 -10.48
N PHE A 35 -10.08 6.22 -10.44
CA PHE A 35 -10.79 5.57 -9.34
C PHE A 35 -10.07 5.77 -8.00
N LEU A 36 -8.76 5.50 -7.95
CA LEU A 36 -7.95 5.70 -6.74
C LEU A 36 -7.95 7.16 -6.28
N LYS A 37 -7.82 8.12 -7.23
CA LYS A 37 -7.86 9.55 -6.93
C LYS A 37 -9.20 10.00 -6.35
N VAL A 38 -10.31 9.55 -6.94
CA VAL A 38 -11.66 9.86 -6.45
C VAL A 38 -11.88 9.24 -5.07
N GLY A 39 -11.50 7.97 -4.87
CA GLY A 39 -11.60 7.29 -3.59
C GLY A 39 -10.80 7.98 -2.49
N LEU A 40 -9.56 8.40 -2.79
CA LEU A 40 -8.72 9.13 -1.84
C LEU A 40 -9.35 10.47 -1.45
N ASN A 41 -9.81 11.25 -2.42
CA ASN A 41 -10.43 12.55 -2.14
C ASN A 41 -11.72 12.39 -1.34
N ARG A 42 -12.58 11.45 -1.72
CA ARG A 42 -13.83 11.19 -1.00
C ARG A 42 -13.58 10.64 0.41
N GLY A 43 -12.55 9.82 0.58
CA GLY A 43 -12.13 9.31 1.88
C GLY A 43 -11.69 10.43 2.84
N LYS A 44 -11.00 11.46 2.32
CA LYS A 44 -10.66 12.66 3.11
C LYS A 44 -11.89 13.47 3.53
N GLU A 45 -12.86 13.62 2.64
CA GLU A 45 -14.13 14.30 2.97
C GLU A 45 -14.96 13.55 4.01
N LEU A 46 -14.87 12.21 4.01
CA LEU A 46 -15.59 11.32 4.92
C LEU A 46 -14.74 10.88 6.11
N GLU A 47 -13.59 11.51 6.33
CA GLU A 47 -12.66 11.11 7.37
C GLU A 47 -13.32 11.29 8.75
N PRO A 48 -13.39 10.23 9.58
CA PRO A 48 -14.00 10.35 10.89
C PRO A 48 -13.16 11.26 11.79
N ALA A 49 -13.81 12.08 12.59
CA ALA A 49 -13.11 12.91 13.58
C ALA A 49 -12.47 12.05 14.69
N GLY A 50 -11.40 12.55 15.29
CA GLY A 50 -10.78 11.97 16.49
C GLY A 50 -9.74 10.89 16.18
N VAL A 51 -9.67 9.86 17.04
CA VAL A 51 -8.63 8.81 17.00
C VAL A 51 -8.66 7.90 15.77
N LEU A 52 -9.75 7.96 14.99
CA LEU A 52 -9.90 7.22 13.74
C LEU A 52 -9.51 8.07 12.51
N ALA A 53 -9.19 9.35 12.69
CA ALA A 53 -8.63 10.17 11.64
C ALA A 53 -7.22 9.66 11.29
N GLY A 54 -6.89 9.67 10.00
CA GLY A 54 -5.53 9.44 9.53
C GLY A 54 -4.55 10.45 10.11
N ALA A 55 -3.26 10.11 10.04
CA ALA A 55 -2.21 11.02 10.46
C ALA A 55 -2.28 12.31 9.63
N ARG A 56 -2.47 13.44 10.31
CA ARG A 56 -2.37 14.76 9.66
C ARG A 56 -0.89 15.04 9.41
N SER A 57 -0.48 14.95 8.15
CA SER A 57 0.84 15.39 7.65
C SER A 57 0.82 16.88 7.32
#